data_AF-A0A954T7P0-F1
#
_entry.id   AF-A0A954T7P0-F1
#
_cell.length_a   1.000
_cell.length_b   1.000
_cell.length_c   1.000
_cell.angle_alpha   90.00
_cell.angle_beta   90.00
_cell.angle_gamma   90.00
#
_symmetry.space_group_name_H-M   'P 1'
#
loop_
_entity.id
_entity.type
_entity.pdbx_description
1 polymer ?
#
loop_
_entity_poly.entity_id
_entity_poly.type
_entity_poly.pdbx_seq_one_letter_code
_entity_poly.pdbx_strand_id
1 'polypeptide(L)'
;MCPSKLQLVLTDANPAWNGQQEITFVVEPRGVSIETKGYGDFGSAEGHGSPMYLELYQGTLRLLVWPDMREEEPTIIDLAGAREHSSSEGHLRFQTVQTNNDHGEPTDADLRD
;
A
#
# COMPACT_ATOMS: atom_id res chain seq x y z
N MET A 1 4.91 0.64 28.36
CA MET A 1 3.46 0.90 28.25
C MET A 1 2.79 -0.38 27.74
N CYS A 2 1.61 -0.72 28.25
CA CYS A 2 0.80 -1.78 27.66
C CYS A 2 0.19 -1.24 26.36
N PRO A 3 0.20 -1.98 25.24
CA PRO A 3 -0.44 -1.54 24.01
C PRO A 3 -1.95 -1.34 24.22
N SER A 4 -2.48 -0.25 23.69
CA SER A 4 -3.92 0.01 23.67
C SER A 4 -4.53 -0.66 22.46
N LYS A 5 -5.68 -1.31 22.62
CA LYS A 5 -6.39 -1.98 21.52
C LYS A 5 -7.77 -1.38 21.31
N LEU A 6 -8.14 -1.16 20.05
CA LEU A 6 -9.49 -0.81 19.62
C LEU A 6 -9.95 -1.82 18.59
N GLN A 7 -11.04 -2.54 18.89
CA GLN A 7 -11.63 -3.55 18.01
C GLN A 7 -12.93 -3.03 17.41
N LEU A 8 -13.09 -3.24 16.10
CA LEU A 8 -14.23 -2.77 15.34
C LEU A 8 -14.59 -3.81 14.26
N VAL A 9 -15.78 -3.67 13.68
CA VAL A 9 -16.20 -4.43 12.50
C VAL A 9 -16.44 -3.44 11.37
N LEU A 10 -15.72 -3.61 10.27
CA LEU A 10 -16.03 -2.93 9.01
C LEU A 10 -17.19 -3.65 8.33
N THR A 11 -18.19 -2.89 7.91
CA THR A 11 -19.27 -3.40 7.07
C THR A 11 -19.04 -2.94 5.65
N ASP A 12 -19.38 -3.79 4.69
CA ASP A 12 -19.32 -3.44 3.27
C ASP A 12 -20.08 -2.14 2.99
N ALA A 13 -19.40 -1.19 2.33
CA ALA A 13 -19.99 0.08 1.96
C ALA A 13 -20.97 -0.04 0.78
N ASN A 14 -20.87 -1.12 0.00
CA ASN A 14 -21.80 -1.44 -1.06
C ASN A 14 -23.02 -2.17 -0.47
N PRO A 15 -24.22 -1.56 -0.50
CA PRO A 15 -25.41 -2.14 0.15
C PRO A 15 -25.91 -3.43 -0.52
N ALA A 16 -25.44 -3.76 -1.73
CA ALA A 16 -25.73 -5.04 -2.38
C ALA A 16 -24.97 -6.22 -1.76
N TRP A 17 -23.99 -5.95 -0.88
CA TRP A 17 -23.16 -6.93 -0.23
C TRP A 17 -23.32 -6.81 1.28
N ASN A 18 -23.20 -7.94 1.98
CA ASN A 18 -23.31 -8.00 3.45
C ASN A 18 -22.00 -8.43 4.11
N GLY A 19 -20.87 -8.17 3.42
CA GLY A 19 -19.54 -8.48 3.91
C GLY A 19 -19.23 -7.75 5.22
N GLN A 20 -18.51 -8.44 6.11
CA GLN A 20 -18.01 -7.87 7.35
C GLN A 20 -16.56 -8.31 7.57
N GLN A 21 -15.75 -7.41 8.14
CA GLN A 21 -14.37 -7.69 8.47
C GLN A 21 -14.05 -7.19 9.88
N GLU A 22 -13.63 -8.11 10.76
CA GLU A 22 -13.10 -7.75 12.08
C GLU A 22 -11.73 -7.08 11.90
N ILE A 23 -11.58 -5.90 12.49
CA ILE A 23 -10.34 -5.12 12.50
C ILE A 23 -9.93 -4.77 13.93
N THR A 24 -8.63 -4.80 14.20
CA THR A 24 -8.04 -4.38 15.47
C THR A 24 -6.95 -3.35 15.23
N PHE A 25 -7.09 -2.17 15.84
CA PHE A 25 -5.98 -1.23 15.95
C PHE A 25 -5.20 -1.53 17.21
N VAL A 26 -3.91 -1.84 17.06
CA VAL A 26 -2.98 -2.00 18.18
C VAL A 26 -2.04 -0.82 18.20
N VAL A 27 -2.17 0.02 19.23
CA VAL A 27 -1.38 1.25 19.39
C VAL A 27 -0.17 0.97 20.26
N GLU A 28 1.00 1.21 19.69
CA GLU A 28 2.30 1.05 20.33
C GLU A 28 3.07 2.38 20.33
N PRO A 29 4.12 2.54 21.15
CA PRO A 29 4.89 3.79 21.18
C PRO A 29 5.52 4.18 19.84
N ARG A 30 5.72 3.22 18.92
CA ARG A 30 6.39 3.43 17.63
C ARG A 30 5.44 3.52 16.44
N GLY A 31 4.16 3.19 16.63
CA GLY A 31 3.22 3.11 15.53
C GLY A 31 1.90 2.45 15.89
N VAL A 32 1.13 2.14 14.86
CA VAL A 32 -0.18 1.50 14.97
C VAL A 32 -0.25 0.36 13.97
N SER A 33 -0.44 -0.86 14.48
CA SER A 33 -0.80 -2.02 13.66
C SER A 33 -2.29 -1.99 13.38
N ILE A 34 -2.67 -2.26 12.13
CA ILE A 34 -4.06 -2.43 11.71
C ILE A 34 -4.23 -3.90 11.32
N GLU A 35 -4.58 -4.71 12.31
CA GLU A 35 -4.77 -6.14 12.17
C GLU A 35 -6.16 -6.41 11.57
N THR A 36 -6.25 -7.33 10.62
CA THR A 36 -7.52 -7.75 10.04
C THR A 36 -7.61 -9.27 10.07
N LYS A 37 -8.65 -9.82 10.70
CA LYS A 37 -8.81 -11.27 10.87
C LYS A 37 -8.72 -12.02 9.53
N GLY A 38 -7.82 -13.00 9.46
CA GLY A 38 -7.57 -13.80 8.26
C GLY A 38 -6.50 -13.22 7.32
N TYR A 39 -5.91 -12.07 7.66
CA TYR A 39 -4.80 -11.46 6.93
C TYR A 39 -3.61 -11.24 7.89
N GLY A 40 -2.40 -11.16 7.34
CA GLY A 40 -1.20 -10.89 8.11
C GLY A 40 -0.06 -10.43 7.21
N ASP A 41 1.10 -10.27 7.81
CA ASP A 41 2.38 -10.00 7.16
C ASP A 41 3.21 -11.29 7.01
N PHE A 42 4.31 -11.16 6.27
CA PHE A 42 5.29 -12.23 6.16
C PHE A 42 6.05 -12.45 7.47
N GLY A 43 6.11 -13.71 7.90
CA GLY A 43 6.88 -14.13 9.07
C GLY A 43 6.09 -14.14 10.37
N SER A 44 4.91 -13.54 10.41
CA SER A 44 3.99 -13.65 11.54
C SER A 44 3.19 -14.96 11.54
N ALA A 45 2.90 -15.47 12.73
CA ALA A 45 1.99 -16.61 12.88
C ALA A 45 0.55 -16.20 12.51
N GLU A 46 -0.26 -17.19 12.12
CA GLU A 46 -1.67 -16.96 11.82
C GLU A 46 -2.39 -16.29 13.00
N GLY A 47 -3.12 -15.21 12.73
CA GLY A 47 -3.82 -14.42 13.75
C GLY A 47 -2.93 -13.48 14.57
N HIS A 48 -1.63 -13.42 14.29
CA HIS A 48 -0.67 -12.56 14.98
C HIS A 48 -0.01 -11.52 14.06
N GLY A 49 -0.26 -11.60 12.75
CA GLY A 49 0.25 -10.64 11.78
C GLY A 49 -0.67 -9.45 11.56
N SER A 50 -0.10 -8.42 10.93
CA SER A 50 -0.79 -7.21 10.53
C SER A 50 -0.43 -6.87 9.09
N PRO A 51 -1.41 -6.87 8.15
CA PRO A 51 -1.12 -6.49 6.77
C PRO A 51 -0.76 -5.00 6.62
N MET A 52 -0.95 -4.19 7.66
CA MET A 52 -0.72 -2.75 7.62
C MET A 52 -0.09 -2.24 8.93
N TYR A 53 0.86 -1.32 8.83
CA TYR A 53 1.49 -0.68 9.99
C TYR A 53 1.81 0.79 9.71
N LEU A 54 1.26 1.70 10.52
CA LEU A 54 1.53 3.14 10.44
C LEU A 54 2.61 3.52 11.44
N GLU A 55 3.67 4.19 11.00
CA GLU A 55 4.77 4.57 11.90
C GLU A 55 5.41 5.92 11.59
N LEU A 56 6.09 6.47 12.59
CA LEU A 56 7.01 7.58 12.45
C LEU A 56 8.44 7.04 12.47
N TYR A 57 9.07 6.96 11.30
CA TYR A 57 10.42 6.44 11.15
C TYR A 57 11.33 7.51 10.55
N GLN A 58 12.43 7.82 11.24
CA GLN A 58 13.39 8.86 10.83
C GLN A 58 12.74 10.24 10.55
N GLY A 59 11.66 10.57 11.27
CA GLY A 59 10.94 11.84 11.12
C GLY A 59 9.89 11.86 10.00
N THR A 60 9.72 10.75 9.27
CA THR A 60 8.73 10.59 8.20
C THR A 60 7.58 9.72 8.68
N LEU A 61 6.34 10.21 8.52
CA LEU A 61 5.14 9.41 8.72
C LEU A 61 4.95 8.54 7.47
N ARG A 62 4.91 7.22 7.66
CA ARG A 62 4.79 6.26 6.56
C ARG A 62 3.82 5.13 6.91
N LEU A 63 3.16 4.60 5.90
CA LEU A 63 2.33 3.40 6.00
C LEU A 63 3.06 2.24 5.31
N LEU A 64 3.28 1.17 6.06
CA LEU A 64 3.78 -0.11 5.55
C LEU A 64 2.56 -0.97 5.23
N VAL A 65 2.56 -1.58 4.05
CA VAL A 65 1.50 -2.47 3.60
C VAL A 65 2.13 -3.76 3.08
N TRP A 66 1.69 -4.90 3.59
CA TRP A 66 1.97 -6.22 3.04
C TRP A 66 0.76 -6.67 2.21
N PRO A 67 0.73 -6.39 0.89
CA PRO A 67 -0.38 -6.77 0.03
C PRO A 67 -0.46 -8.29 -0.19
N ASP A 68 0.69 -8.97 -0.12
CA ASP A 68 0.81 -10.42 -0.11
C ASP A 68 1.63 -10.85 1.11
N MET A 69 1.04 -11.66 1.98
CA MET A 69 1.72 -12.20 3.17
C MET A 69 2.91 -13.10 2.86
N ARG A 70 3.11 -13.47 1.59
CA ARG A 70 4.25 -14.27 1.12
C ARG A 70 5.46 -13.41 0.78
N GLU A 71 5.29 -12.10 0.70
CA GLU A 71 6.37 -11.15 0.41
C GLU A 71 6.92 -10.58 1.72
N GLU A 72 8.24 -10.74 1.93
CA GLU A 72 8.92 -10.27 3.14
C GLU A 72 8.90 -8.74 3.26
N GLU A 73 9.18 -8.06 2.14
CA GLU A 73 9.30 -6.62 2.11
C GLU A 73 7.93 -5.94 1.93
N PRO A 74 7.56 -5.02 2.83
CA PRO A 74 6.33 -4.24 2.65
C PRO A 74 6.47 -3.23 1.52
N THR A 75 5.33 -2.89 0.91
CA THR A 75 5.21 -1.63 0.19
C THR A 75 5.18 -0.48 1.19
N ILE A 76 6.09 0.47 1.04
CA ILE A 76 6.17 1.66 1.90
C ILE A 76 5.55 2.86 1.19
N ILE A 77 4.55 3.47 1.82
CA ILE A 77 3.88 4.69 1.35
C ILE A 77 4.31 5.86 2.24
N ASP A 78 5.03 6.81 1.67
CA ASP A 78 5.37 8.08 2.33
C ASP A 78 4.13 8.99 2.38
N LEU A 79 3.75 9.43 3.58
CA LEU A 79 2.59 10.29 3.81
C LEU A 79 2.95 11.78 3.96
N ALA A 80 4.19 12.19 3.66
CA ALA A 80 4.61 13.58 3.73
C ALA A 80 3.72 14.52 2.87
N GLY A 81 3.24 14.04 1.72
CA GLY A 81 2.33 14.79 0.84
C GLY A 81 0.89 14.88 1.35
N ALA A 82 0.53 14.14 2.40
CA ALA A 82 -0.80 14.17 3.03
C ALA A 82 -0.86 15.13 4.23
N ARG A 83 0.18 15.94 4.49
CA ARG A 83 0.15 16.96 5.55
C ARG A 83 -0.89 18.04 5.18
N GLU A 84 -1.75 18.45 6.12
CA GLU A 84 -2.83 19.42 5.84
C GLU A 84 -2.34 20.76 5.25
N HIS A 85 -1.09 21.12 5.53
CA HIS A 85 -0.44 22.34 5.01
C HIS A 85 0.51 22.09 3.83
N SER A 86 0.61 20.87 3.29
CA SER A 86 1.30 20.62 2.01
C SER A 86 0.37 20.91 0.84
N SER A 87 -0.08 22.17 0.73
CA SER A 87 -0.73 22.67 -0.48
C SER A 87 0.37 23.09 -1.47
N SER A 88 0.91 22.14 -2.21
CA SER A 88 1.59 22.45 -3.47
C SER A 88 0.77 21.85 -4.60
N GLU A 89 0.26 22.71 -5.48
CA GLU A 89 -0.32 22.30 -6.75
C GLU A 89 0.53 21.21 -7.43
N GLY A 90 -0.16 20.19 -7.95
CA GLY A 90 0.31 19.38 -9.07
C GLY A 90 1.42 18.35 -8.80
N HIS A 91 1.03 17.08 -8.63
CA HIS A 91 1.77 16.00 -9.26
C HIS A 91 0.85 14.83 -9.61
N LEU A 92 0.06 15.00 -10.67
CA LEU A 92 -0.47 13.86 -11.43
C LEU A 92 0.73 13.12 -12.02
N ARG A 93 1.19 12.03 -11.38
CA ARG A 93 2.08 11.06 -12.03
C ARG A 93 1.25 10.25 -13.02
N PHE A 94 1.15 10.76 -14.25
CA PHE A 94 0.91 9.87 -15.37
C PHE A 94 2.17 9.01 -15.52
N GLN A 95 2.08 7.72 -15.20
CA GLN A 95 3.09 6.76 -15.62
C GLN A 95 3.01 6.70 -17.15
N THR A 96 4.00 7.26 -17.84
CA THR A 96 4.16 7.03 -19.27
C THR A 96 4.48 5.55 -19.46
N VAL A 97 3.51 4.80 -19.96
CA VAL A 97 3.77 3.46 -20.52
C VAL A 97 4.75 3.67 -21.67
N GLN A 98 5.98 3.20 -21.52
CA GLN A 98 6.86 3.04 -22.66
C GLN A 98 6.33 1.88 -23.49
N THR A 99 5.64 2.20 -24.58
CA THR A 99 5.44 1.21 -25.65
C THR A 99 6.80 1.05 -26.31
N ASN A 100 7.41 -0.13 -26.14
CA ASN A 100 8.53 -0.55 -26.96
C ASN A 100 8.06 -0.57 -28.43
N ASN A 101 8.35 0.49 -29.17
CA ASN A 101 8.38 0.40 -30.63
C ASN A 101 9.66 -0.31 -30.99
N ASP A 102 9.56 -1.64 -30.95
CA ASP A 102 10.58 -2.52 -31.47
C ASP A 102 10.73 -2.29 -32.98
N HIS A 103 11.98 -2.38 -33.42
CA HIS A 103 12.51 -1.79 -34.64
C HIS A 103 11.98 -2.42 -35.93
N GLY A 104 11.85 -1.58 -36.96
CA GLY A 104 11.80 -2.03 -38.35
C GLY A 104 11.59 -0.90 -39.35
N GLU A 105 12.53 0.04 -39.46
CA GLU A 105 12.59 0.87 -40.68
C GLU A 105 13.32 0.08 -41.78
N PRO A 106 12.72 -0.10 -42.96
CA PRO A 106 13.42 -0.67 -44.11
C PRO A 106 14.39 0.37 -44.68
N THR A 107 15.64 -0.01 -44.87
CA THR A 107 16.65 0.83 -45.53
C THR A 107 16.33 1.00 -47.01
N ASP A 108 16.59 2.19 -47.58
CA ASP A 108 16.38 2.64 -48.97
C ASP A 108 17.10 1.83 -50.09
N ALA A 109 17.48 0.58 -49.83
CA ALA A 109 18.12 -0.31 -50.81
C ALA A 109 17.14 -1.15 -51.65
N ASP A 110 15.84 -1.20 -51.30
CA ASP A 110 14.89 -2.17 -51.88
C ASP A 110 13.88 -1.60 -52.91
N LEU A 111 14.09 -0.39 -53.44
CA LEU A 111 13.22 0.18 -54.48
C LEU A 111 13.99 0.60 -55.73
N ARG A 112 14.72 -0.35 -56.33
CA ARG A 112 15.09 -0.31 -57.75
C ARG A 112 14.82 -1.67 -58.39
N ASP A 113 13.68 -1.77 -59.05
CA ASP A 113 13.49 -2.37 -60.38
C ASP A 113 12.13 -1.90 -60.96
#